data_AF-A0A1I8HHH8-F1
#
_entry.id   AF-A0A1I8HHH8-F1
#
_cell.length_a   1.000
_cell.length_b   1.000
_cell.length_c   1.000
_cell.angle_alpha   90.00
_cell.angle_beta   90.00
_cell.angle_gamma   90.00
#
_symmetry.space_group_name_H-M   'P 1'
#
loop_
_entity.id
_entity.type
_entity.pdbx_description
1 polymer ?
#
loop_
_entity_poly.entity_id
_entity_poly.type
_entity_poly.pdbx_seq_one_letter_code
_entity_poly.pdbx_strand_id
1 'polypeptide(L)'
;HWDKAKSCIEVFVEQLAIIFGPKVISFNVHALLHLDQFVRKLGGLNNFSTFPFENFLGAVKRKVKVTRHAAAHAVKQVLRVRLMMLENASLLSIRPLKYSRNKGDNCCFIGERCVLLDDVSLDGTIKAKENWISLKEEKFSKKNGSHQLEAGCTLVDRN
;
A
#
# COMPACT_ATOMS: atom_id res chain seq x y z
N HIS A 1 17.80 -0.27 -9.17
CA HIS A 1 16.59 -0.61 -8.38
C HIS A 1 15.60 -1.48 -9.16
N TRP A 2 15.18 -1.09 -10.38
CA TRP A 2 14.20 -1.83 -11.18
C TRP A 2 14.61 -3.25 -11.59
N ASP A 3 15.85 -3.43 -12.05
CA ASP A 3 16.32 -4.74 -12.52
C ASP A 3 16.46 -5.76 -11.37
N LYS A 4 16.87 -5.29 -10.18
CA LYS A 4 16.84 -6.11 -8.94
C LYS A 4 15.41 -6.55 -8.61
N ALA A 5 14.44 -5.63 -8.65
CA ALA A 5 13.04 -5.95 -8.38
C ALA A 5 12.47 -6.96 -9.39
N LYS A 6 12.80 -6.82 -10.68
CA LYS A 6 12.43 -7.77 -11.72
C LYS A 6 12.97 -9.17 -11.41
N SER A 7 14.27 -9.27 -11.12
CA SER A 7 14.90 -10.55 -10.77
C SER A 7 14.27 -11.20 -9.54
N CYS A 8 13.94 -10.41 -8.50
CA CYS A 8 13.22 -10.92 -7.33
C CYS A 8 11.83 -11.49 -7.69
N ILE A 9 11.11 -10.85 -8.61
CA ILE A 9 9.79 -11.33 -9.07
C ILE A 9 9.93 -12.61 -9.89
N GLU A 10 10.92 -12.69 -10.79
CA GLU A 10 11.20 -13.90 -11.58
C GLU A 10 11.48 -15.09 -10.66
N VAL A 11 12.39 -14.92 -9.69
CA VAL A 11 12.71 -15.94 -8.69
C VAL A 11 11.46 -16.32 -7.87
N PHE A 12 10.64 -15.36 -7.47
CA PHE A 12 9.41 -15.64 -6.74
C PHE A 12 8.44 -16.52 -7.54
N VAL A 13 8.21 -16.19 -8.82
CA VAL A 13 7.30 -16.95 -9.69
C VAL A 13 7.82 -18.36 -9.94
N GLU A 14 9.13 -18.53 -10.17
CA GLU A 14 9.75 -19.85 -10.31
C GLU A 14 9.61 -20.70 -9.05
N GLN A 15 9.95 -20.15 -7.88
CA GLN A 15 9.84 -20.87 -6.61
C GLN A 15 8.39 -21.25 -6.28
N LEU A 16 7.44 -20.38 -6.61
CA LEU A 16 6.02 -20.65 -6.40
C LEU A 16 5.54 -21.85 -7.25
N ALA A 17 6.01 -21.95 -8.50
CA ALA A 17 5.73 -23.11 -9.35
C ALA A 17 6.38 -24.39 -8.83
N ILE A 18 7.61 -24.32 -8.28
CA ILE A 18 8.32 -25.48 -7.73
C ILE A 18 7.61 -26.01 -6.47
N ILE A 19 7.22 -25.13 -5.55
CA ILE A 19 6.68 -25.51 -4.24
C ILE A 19 5.23 -25.98 -4.36
N PHE A 20 4.40 -25.28 -5.13
CA PHE A 20 2.95 -25.53 -5.18
C PHE A 20 2.48 -26.15 -6.49
N GLY A 21 3.40 -26.36 -7.43
CA GLY A 21 3.12 -26.90 -8.75
C GLY A 21 2.69 -25.84 -9.77
N PRO A 22 2.76 -26.17 -11.07
CA PRO A 22 2.51 -25.20 -12.16
C PRO A 22 1.06 -24.70 -12.23
N LYS A 23 0.11 -25.42 -11.62
CA LYS A 23 -1.32 -25.05 -11.61
C LYS A 23 -1.60 -23.75 -10.84
N VAL A 24 -0.69 -23.32 -9.97
CA VAL A 24 -0.85 -22.08 -9.18
C VAL A 24 -0.42 -20.83 -9.96
N ILE A 25 0.21 -21.01 -11.13
CA ILE A 25 0.57 -19.92 -12.06
C ILE A 25 -0.69 -19.44 -12.79
N SER A 26 -1.53 -18.75 -12.05
CA SER A 26 -2.70 -18.04 -12.57
C SER A 26 -2.29 -16.83 -13.38
N PHE A 27 -3.27 -16.24 -14.08
CA PHE A 27 -3.11 -14.99 -14.81
C PHE A 27 -2.48 -13.88 -13.93
N ASN A 28 -2.92 -13.76 -12.68
CA ASN A 28 -2.41 -12.73 -11.76
C ASN A 28 -0.92 -12.95 -11.41
N VAL A 29 -0.50 -14.20 -11.25
CA VAL A 29 0.91 -14.54 -10.98
C VAL A 29 1.76 -14.26 -12.21
N HIS A 30 1.28 -14.63 -13.41
CA HIS A 30 1.98 -14.32 -14.66
C HIS A 30 2.10 -12.80 -14.89
N ALA A 31 1.06 -12.04 -14.56
CA ALA A 31 1.06 -10.58 -14.69
C ALA A 31 2.17 -9.90 -13.87
N LEU A 32 2.64 -10.53 -12.79
CA LEU A 32 3.76 -10.01 -11.99
C LEU A 32 5.05 -9.89 -12.82
N LEU A 33 5.30 -10.80 -13.76
CA LEU A 33 6.48 -10.77 -14.64
C LEU A 33 6.53 -9.53 -15.54
N HIS A 34 5.37 -8.90 -15.78
CA HIS A 34 5.25 -7.68 -16.58
C HIS A 34 5.18 -6.41 -15.73
N LEU A 35 5.20 -6.56 -14.39
CA LEU A 35 5.04 -5.44 -13.47
C LEU A 35 6.15 -4.40 -13.64
N ASP A 36 7.38 -4.81 -13.92
CA ASP A 36 8.49 -3.89 -14.15
C ASP A 36 8.23 -3.02 -15.39
N GLN A 37 7.70 -3.61 -16.47
CA GLN A 37 7.35 -2.89 -17.69
C GLN A 37 6.23 -1.88 -17.43
N PHE A 38 5.21 -2.27 -16.65
CA PHE A 38 4.12 -1.37 -16.27
C PHE A 38 4.62 -0.21 -15.43
N VAL A 39 5.49 -0.47 -14.45
CA VAL A 39 6.03 0.59 -13.61
C VAL A 39 6.95 1.54 -14.39
N ARG A 40 7.74 1.02 -15.34
CA ARG A 40 8.56 1.85 -16.24
C ARG A 40 7.72 2.73 -17.16
N LYS A 41 6.56 2.25 -17.62
CA LYS A 41 5.66 2.97 -18.54
C LYS A 41 4.70 3.93 -17.83
N LEU A 42 4.14 3.54 -16.69
CA LEU A 42 3.03 4.22 -16.01
C LEU A 42 3.45 4.93 -14.71
N GLY A 43 4.70 4.75 -14.28
CA GLY A 43 5.19 5.22 -12.99
C GLY A 43 4.93 4.22 -11.86
N GLY A 44 5.16 4.63 -10.61
CA GLY A 44 4.97 3.75 -9.45
C GLY A 44 3.57 3.16 -9.36
N LEU A 45 3.41 2.05 -8.61
CA LEU A 45 2.15 1.31 -8.51
C LEU A 45 0.94 2.20 -8.16
N ASN A 46 1.16 3.26 -7.36
CA ASN A 46 0.12 4.24 -7.02
C ASN A 46 -0.54 4.92 -8.23
N ASN A 47 0.14 5.01 -9.38
CA ASN A 47 -0.40 5.66 -10.57
C ASN A 47 -1.42 4.81 -11.32
N PHE A 48 -1.30 3.48 -11.27
CA PHE A 48 -2.13 2.58 -12.07
C PHE A 48 -2.83 1.49 -11.25
N SER A 49 -2.58 1.44 -9.95
CA SER A 49 -3.26 0.58 -9.01
C SER A 49 -4.73 0.95 -8.86
N THR A 50 -5.56 -0.07 -8.68
CA THR A 50 -6.98 0.08 -8.34
C THR A 50 -7.24 0.33 -6.84
N PHE A 51 -6.23 0.20 -5.97
CA PHE A 51 -6.39 0.36 -4.51
C PHE A 51 -7.02 1.69 -4.09
N PRO A 52 -6.63 2.86 -4.66
CA PRO A 52 -7.29 4.12 -4.32
C PRO A 52 -8.79 4.13 -4.67
N PHE A 53 -9.15 3.44 -5.76
CA PHE A 53 -10.52 3.36 -6.26
C PHE A 53 -11.38 2.40 -5.43
N GLU A 54 -10.83 1.31 -4.90
CA GLU A 54 -11.57 0.38 -4.04
C GLU A 54 -12.05 1.06 -2.75
N ASN A 55 -11.17 1.81 -2.09
CA ASN A 55 -11.55 2.56 -0.89
C ASN A 55 -12.64 3.60 -1.19
N PHE A 56 -12.50 4.32 -2.32
CA PHE A 56 -13.50 5.27 -2.79
C PHE A 56 -14.85 4.59 -3.08
N LEU A 57 -14.84 3.46 -3.80
CA LEU A 57 -16.04 2.72 -4.15
C LEU A 57 -16.75 2.17 -2.91
N GLY A 58 -16.00 1.72 -1.89
CA GLY A 58 -16.56 1.33 -0.60
C GLY A 58 -17.28 2.49 0.11
N ALA A 59 -16.72 3.70 0.07
CA ALA A 59 -17.35 4.90 0.63
C ALA A 59 -18.63 5.29 -0.13
N VAL A 60 -18.62 5.18 -1.46
CA VAL A 60 -19.80 5.42 -2.30
C VAL A 60 -20.87 4.38 -2.02
N LYS A 61 -20.52 3.08 -2.01
CA LYS A 61 -21.46 1.97 -1.77
C LYS A 61 -22.22 2.12 -0.45
N ARG A 62 -21.54 2.52 0.63
CA ARG A 62 -22.18 2.79 1.94
C ARG A 62 -23.20 3.95 1.91
N LYS A 63 -23.08 4.86 0.95
CA LYS A 63 -23.98 6.02 0.77
C LYS A 63 -25.13 5.75 -0.21
N VAL A 64 -25.04 4.69 -1.01
CA VAL A 64 -26.14 4.25 -1.87
C VAL A 64 -27.15 3.47 -1.02
N LYS A 65 -28.32 4.07 -0.78
CA LYS A 65 -29.37 3.49 0.10
C LYS A 65 -30.60 2.98 -0.65
N VAL A 66 -30.74 3.32 -1.93
CA VAL A 66 -31.98 3.10 -2.69
C VAL A 66 -31.75 2.05 -3.79
N THR A 67 -32.68 1.13 -3.93
CA THR A 67 -32.67 0.07 -4.95
C THR A 67 -33.26 0.55 -6.28
N ARG A 68 -34.33 1.36 -6.25
CA ARG A 68 -34.89 2.03 -7.44
C ARG A 68 -33.99 3.21 -7.85
N HIS A 69 -33.68 3.31 -9.14
CA HIS A 69 -32.74 4.32 -9.68
C HIS A 69 -31.34 4.28 -9.03
N ALA A 70 -30.87 3.09 -8.61
CA ALA A 70 -29.59 2.91 -7.93
C ALA A 70 -28.41 3.52 -8.70
N ALA A 71 -28.39 3.44 -10.03
CA ALA A 71 -27.35 4.04 -10.87
C ALA A 71 -27.32 5.57 -10.74
N ALA A 72 -28.48 6.25 -10.88
CA ALA A 72 -28.57 7.69 -10.73
C ALA A 72 -28.20 8.14 -9.30
N HIS A 73 -28.64 7.38 -8.29
CA HIS A 73 -28.27 7.64 -6.90
C HIS A 73 -26.76 7.44 -6.67
N ALA A 74 -26.15 6.40 -7.24
CA ALA A 74 -24.72 6.14 -7.16
C ALA A 74 -23.90 7.29 -7.78
N VAL A 75 -24.27 7.76 -8.98
CA VAL A 75 -23.64 8.92 -9.62
C VAL A 75 -23.73 10.16 -8.71
N LYS A 76 -24.90 10.40 -8.11
CA LYS A 76 -25.08 11.51 -7.16
C LYS A 76 -24.18 11.38 -5.92
N GLN A 77 -23.99 10.16 -5.40
CA GLN A 77 -23.07 9.92 -4.27
C GLN A 77 -21.61 10.09 -4.67
N VAL A 78 -21.20 9.62 -5.86
CA VAL A 78 -19.83 9.81 -6.40
C VAL A 78 -19.52 11.31 -6.47
N LEU A 79 -20.40 12.11 -7.06
CA LEU A 79 -20.22 13.56 -7.17
C LEU A 79 -20.14 14.21 -5.78
N ARG A 80 -20.99 13.77 -4.83
CA ARG A 80 -20.97 14.29 -3.47
C ARG A 80 -19.66 13.97 -2.73
N VAL A 81 -19.16 12.74 -2.84
CA VAL A 81 -17.86 12.36 -2.23
C VAL A 81 -16.72 13.13 -2.91
N ARG A 82 -16.76 13.31 -4.23
CA ARG A 82 -15.78 14.10 -4.96
C ARG A 82 -15.74 15.55 -4.51
N LEU A 83 -16.90 16.20 -4.37
CA LEU A 83 -16.99 17.58 -3.86
C LEU A 83 -16.43 17.69 -2.44
N MET A 84 -16.80 16.77 -1.55
CA MET A 84 -16.23 16.70 -0.19
C MET A 84 -14.70 16.56 -0.19
N MET A 85 -14.14 15.81 -1.14
CA MET A 85 -12.69 15.64 -1.26
C MET A 85 -11.99 16.89 -1.81
N LEU A 86 -12.62 17.64 -2.73
CA LEU A 86 -12.09 18.89 -3.26
C LEU A 86 -12.13 20.03 -2.23
N GLU A 87 -13.21 20.13 -1.46
CA GLU A 87 -13.33 21.11 -0.36
C GLU A 87 -12.31 20.84 0.75
N ASN A 88 -11.94 19.58 0.94
CA ASN A 88 -10.88 19.16 1.86
C ASN A 88 -9.59 18.82 1.11
N ALA A 89 -9.17 19.65 0.16
CA ALA A 89 -7.96 19.40 -0.63
C ALA A 89 -6.70 19.18 0.23
N SER A 90 -6.64 19.76 1.44
CA SER A 90 -5.58 19.50 2.42
C SER A 90 -5.51 18.03 2.90
N LEU A 91 -6.61 17.27 2.82
CA LEU A 91 -6.68 15.82 3.10
C LEU A 91 -6.30 14.94 1.88
N LEU A 92 -6.15 15.54 0.69
CA LEU A 92 -5.62 14.87 -0.52
C LEU A 92 -4.09 14.83 -0.52
N SER A 93 -3.43 15.58 0.39
CA SER A 93 -2.05 15.30 0.75
C SER A 93 -1.96 13.83 1.17
N ILE A 94 -0.98 13.11 0.62
CA ILE A 94 -0.69 11.72 0.99
C ILE A 94 -0.73 11.64 2.52
N ARG A 95 -1.69 10.89 3.05
CA ARG A 95 -1.80 10.72 4.50
C ARG A 95 -0.52 10.03 4.95
N PRO A 96 0.05 10.42 6.09
CA PRO A 96 1.15 9.66 6.65
C PRO A 96 0.74 8.21 6.82
N LEU A 97 1.64 7.31 6.41
CA LEU A 97 1.48 5.88 6.65
C LEU A 97 1.22 5.68 8.14
N LYS A 98 0.11 4.99 8.45
CA LYS A 98 -0.19 4.57 9.82
C LYS A 98 0.19 3.10 9.93
N TYR A 99 1.09 2.77 10.84
CA TYR A 99 1.43 1.38 11.10
C TYR A 99 0.25 0.66 11.75
N SER A 100 -0.06 -0.53 11.23
CA SER A 100 -0.94 -1.46 11.93
C SER A 100 -0.24 -1.91 13.22
N ARG A 101 -0.98 -2.00 14.34
CA ARG A 101 -0.45 -2.63 15.56
C ARG A 101 -0.61 -4.16 15.52
N ASN A 102 -1.23 -4.69 14.46
CA ASN A 102 -1.37 -6.12 14.29
C ASN A 102 -0.06 -6.71 13.81
N LYS A 103 0.27 -7.88 14.37
CA LYS A 103 1.49 -8.60 14.08
C LYS A 103 1.50 -9.08 12.62
N GLY A 104 2.56 -8.76 11.87
CA GLY A 104 2.79 -9.27 10.52
C GLY A 104 2.28 -8.42 9.36
N ASP A 105 1.57 -7.32 9.64
CA ASP A 105 0.98 -6.47 8.60
C ASP A 105 1.97 -5.42 8.05
N ASN A 106 3.09 -5.15 8.74
CA ASN A 106 4.01 -4.10 8.32
C ASN A 106 5.40 -4.66 7.95
N CYS A 107 6.01 -4.07 6.92
CA CYS A 107 7.40 -4.29 6.55
C CYS A 107 8.09 -2.97 6.21
N CYS A 108 9.41 -2.91 6.40
CA CYS A 108 10.23 -1.76 6.06
C CYS A 108 11.45 -2.15 5.24
N PHE A 109 11.92 -1.24 4.39
CA PHE A 109 13.27 -1.34 3.83
C PHE A 109 14.26 -0.54 4.66
N ILE A 110 15.36 -1.17 5.06
CA ILE A 110 16.52 -0.53 5.69
C ILE A 110 17.70 -0.75 4.77
N GLY A 111 18.10 0.30 4.04
CA GLY A 111 19.03 0.16 2.92
C GLY A 111 18.44 -0.77 1.85
N GLU A 112 19.12 -1.90 1.60
CA GLU A 112 18.67 -2.92 0.63
C GLU A 112 17.93 -4.10 1.25
N ARG A 113 17.72 -4.13 2.58
CA ARG A 113 17.08 -5.25 3.27
C ARG A 113 15.62 -4.95 3.57
N CYS A 114 14.72 -5.86 3.19
CA CYS A 114 13.32 -5.85 3.61
C CYS A 114 13.20 -6.56 4.96
N VAL A 115 12.58 -5.91 5.94
CA VAL A 115 12.45 -6.40 7.30
C VAL A 115 10.98 -6.41 7.71
N LEU A 116 10.52 -7.53 8.26
CA LEU A 116 9.17 -7.65 8.82
C LEU A 116 9.12 -7.01 10.22
N LEU A 117 8.13 -6.15 10.42
CA LEU A 117 7.90 -5.51 11.71
C LEU A 117 7.10 -6.46 12.60
N ASP A 118 7.62 -6.70 13.79
CA ASP A 118 7.05 -7.59 14.80
C ASP A 118 6.12 -6.84 15.76
N ASP A 119 6.47 -5.59 16.11
CA ASP A 119 5.66 -4.73 16.98
C ASP A 119 5.92 -3.24 16.73
N VAL A 120 4.90 -2.40 16.96
CA VAL A 120 5.00 -0.94 16.90
C VAL A 120 4.48 -0.36 18.22
N SER A 121 5.40 0.16 19.00
CA SER A 121 5.13 0.76 20.31
C SER A 121 4.51 2.16 20.17
N LEU A 122 3.79 2.59 21.21
CA LEU A 122 3.04 3.86 21.24
C LEU A 122 3.93 5.12 21.11
N ASP A 123 5.20 4.98 21.45
CA ASP A 123 6.24 6.00 21.32
C ASP A 123 6.84 6.07 19.91
N GLY A 124 6.45 5.18 19.00
CA GLY A 124 6.98 5.08 17.63
C GLY A 124 8.15 4.11 17.48
N THR A 125 8.55 3.40 18.55
CA THR A 125 9.61 2.39 18.47
C THR A 125 9.11 1.16 17.71
N ILE A 126 9.90 0.66 16.75
CA ILE A 126 9.56 -0.48 15.90
C ILE A 126 10.46 -1.67 16.24
N LYS A 127 9.87 -2.83 16.52
CA LYS A 127 10.61 -4.10 16.64
C LYS A 127 10.53 -4.87 15.34
N ALA A 128 11.61 -5.54 14.98
CA ALA A 128 11.72 -6.33 13.76
C ALA A 128 12.31 -7.71 14.07
N LYS A 129 11.90 -8.73 13.30
CA LYS A 129 12.27 -10.12 13.57
C LYS A 129 13.77 -10.43 13.45
N GLU A 130 14.53 -9.64 12.70
CA GLU A 130 15.95 -9.92 12.45
C GLU A 130 16.91 -9.09 13.32
N ASN A 131 16.47 -7.99 13.93
CA ASN A 131 17.23 -7.17 14.88
C ASN A 131 16.31 -6.12 15.54
N TRP A 132 16.63 -5.71 16.77
CA TRP A 132 16.02 -4.51 17.37
C TRP A 132 16.50 -3.26 16.64
N ILE A 133 15.58 -2.53 16.01
CA ILE A 133 15.91 -1.28 15.33
C ILE A 133 15.21 -0.15 16.08
N SER A 134 15.95 0.51 16.97
CA SER A 134 15.49 1.74 17.59
C SER A 134 15.58 2.88 16.58
N LEU A 135 14.50 3.14 15.82
CA LEU A 135 14.33 4.39 15.08
C LEU A 135 14.01 5.52 16.08
N LYS A 136 14.99 5.89 16.90
CA LYS A 136 14.89 7.03 17.80
C LYS A 136 14.85 8.30 16.96
N GLU A 137 13.70 8.96 16.97
CA GLU A 137 13.40 10.40 16.74
C GLU A 137 14.00 11.14 15.53
N GLU A 138 15.20 10.83 15.06
CA GLU A 138 15.90 11.58 14.00
C GLU A 138 15.30 11.40 12.61
N LYS A 139 14.39 10.44 12.40
CA LYS A 139 13.78 10.18 11.08
C LYS A 139 12.28 10.10 11.09
N PHE A 140 11.63 10.60 12.15
CA PHE A 140 10.17 10.63 12.23
C PHE A 140 9.64 12.02 12.56
N SER A 141 8.99 12.67 11.60
CA SER A 141 8.24 13.89 11.87
C SER A 141 6.92 13.54 12.56
N LYS A 142 6.67 14.12 13.74
CA LYS A 142 5.41 13.96 14.47
C LYS A 142 4.44 15.05 14.02
N LYS A 143 3.38 14.66 13.29
CA LYS A 143 2.29 15.57 12.90
C LYS A 143 0.95 14.97 13.28
N ASN A 144 0.15 15.70 14.08
CA ASN A 144 -1.20 15.33 14.52
C ASN A 144 -1.32 13.92 15.15
N GLY A 145 -0.38 13.53 16.00
CA GLY A 145 -0.42 12.24 16.71
C GLY A 145 -0.09 11.01 15.85
N SER A 146 0.38 11.20 14.61
CA SER A 146 0.92 10.16 13.73
C SER A 146 2.40 10.40 13.46
N HIS A 147 3.22 9.33 13.51
CA HIS A 147 4.64 9.34 13.20
C HIS A 147 4.83 9.17 11.67
N GLN A 148 5.50 10.12 10.99
CA GLN A 148 5.80 10.06 9.55
C GLN A 148 7.29 9.82 9.32
N LEU A 149 7.70 8.90 8.46
CA LEU A 149 9.12 8.69 8.13
C LEU A 149 9.73 9.82 7.30
N GLU A 150 11.01 10.11 7.54
CA GLU A 150 11.83 11.01 6.73
C GLU A 150 12.28 10.39 5.39
N ALA A 151 12.68 11.27 4.47
CA ALA A 151 13.10 10.93 3.12
C ALA A 151 14.26 9.90 3.11
N GLY A 152 14.06 8.77 2.42
CA GLY A 152 15.05 7.69 2.27
C GLY A 152 14.66 6.38 2.95
N CYS A 153 13.66 6.38 3.85
CA CYS A 153 13.05 5.18 4.38
C CYS A 153 11.73 4.91 3.66
N THR A 154 11.74 3.99 2.69
CA THR A 154 10.52 3.64 1.94
C THR A 154 9.84 2.47 2.62
N LEU A 155 8.61 2.69 3.11
CA LEU A 155 7.76 1.62 3.60
C LEU A 155 6.79 1.22 2.54
N VAL A 156 6.65 -0.09 2.37
CA VAL A 156 5.64 -0.65 1.49
C VAL A 156 4.50 -1.09 2.38
N ASP A 157 3.42 -0.32 2.34
CA ASP A 157 2.12 -0.73 2.85
C ASP A 157 1.65 -1.92 2.00
N ARG A 158 1.49 -3.08 2.61
CA ARG A 158 0.74 -4.18 1.99
C ARG A 158 -0.68 -4.05 2.52
N ASN A 159 -1.48 -3.20 1.85
CA ASN A 159 -2.94 -3.33 1.88
C ASN A 159 -3.34 -4.78 1.62
#